data_AF-A0A353E6B2-F1
#
_entry.id   AF-A0A353E6B2-F1
#
_cell.length_a   1.000
_cell.length_b   1.000
_cell.length_c   1.000
_cell.angle_alpha   90.00
_cell.angle_beta   90.00
_cell.angle_gamma   90.00
#
_symmetry.space_group_name_H-M   'P 1'
#
loop_
_entity.id
_entity.type
_entity.pdbx_description
1 polymer ?
#
loop_
_entity_poly.entity_id
_entity_poly.type
_entity_poly.pdbx_seq_one_letter_code
_entity_poly.pdbx_strand_id
1 'polypeptide(L)'
;TKDFTQVLESFAPYSKLYKEKDWSDVYADAKLDRAKYFDDEKQRWNVSYEKWLELISKYDEKTYRQVEDGIDILIATDCLSEGQNLQDADTQVNYDIHWNPVRLIQRFGRIDRIGSPNKLIHCVNFWPAKSFEDYLHLETRIQNRMSMMTLVGSETQELNEQYKKMVEDNPLQDKNADRLLEELQNNSISDIESPKTLSLKDFSFETYRQDLLDFLDKNRDVFRRMPNGIFSGFRFDDTLFEKIPESLVAVVGYPHRKQGSKKPYTELYLMCQPVDTHLPATYQELNRAEILEFLRTNKRKER
;
A
#
# COMPACT_ATOMS: atom_id res chain seq x y z
N THR A 1 18.67 -15.85 -2.12
CA THR A 1 18.27 -15.24 -0.82
C THR A 1 19.33 -15.31 0.26
N LYS A 2 20.35 -16.19 0.20
CA LYS A 2 21.45 -16.26 1.19
C LYS A 2 22.49 -15.12 1.13
N ASP A 3 22.43 -14.24 0.13
CA ASP A 3 23.52 -13.29 -0.18
C ASP A 3 23.43 -11.93 0.55
N PHE A 4 22.27 -11.56 1.09
CA PHE A 4 22.08 -10.24 1.70
C PHE A 4 22.26 -10.22 3.23
N THR A 5 22.31 -11.39 3.87
CA THR A 5 22.34 -11.50 5.33
C THR A 5 23.54 -10.77 5.93
N GLN A 6 24.73 -10.96 5.35
CA GLN A 6 25.94 -10.32 5.85
C GLN A 6 25.87 -8.79 5.74
N VAL A 7 25.32 -8.27 4.62
CA VAL A 7 25.13 -6.83 4.42
C VAL A 7 24.16 -6.25 5.44
N LEU A 8 23.03 -6.93 5.69
CA LEU A 8 22.04 -6.47 6.67
C LEU A 8 22.55 -6.56 8.10
N GLU A 9 23.34 -7.57 8.42
CA GLU A 9 24.00 -7.72 9.71
C GLU A 9 25.03 -6.62 9.97
N SER A 10 25.77 -6.19 8.94
CA SER A 10 26.71 -5.06 9.02
C SER A 10 26.00 -3.71 9.06
N PHE A 11 24.84 -3.57 8.40
CA PHE A 11 24.06 -2.32 8.40
C PHE A 11 23.23 -2.12 9.67
N ALA A 12 22.63 -3.20 10.20
CA ALA A 12 21.73 -3.15 11.34
C ALA A 12 22.12 -4.17 12.42
N PRO A 13 23.31 -4.07 13.03
CA PRO A 13 23.83 -5.06 13.97
C PRO A 13 22.99 -5.21 15.24
N TYR A 14 22.38 -4.12 15.76
CA TYR A 14 21.49 -4.19 16.91
C TYR A 14 20.26 -5.06 16.61
N SER A 15 19.59 -4.84 15.47
CA SER A 15 18.42 -5.63 15.09
C SER A 15 18.80 -7.04 14.65
N LYS A 16 19.82 -7.20 13.80
CA LYS A 16 20.13 -8.46 13.11
C LYS A 16 21.04 -9.40 13.88
N LEU A 17 22.00 -8.86 14.63
CA LEU A 17 22.92 -9.67 15.41
C LEU A 17 22.42 -9.76 16.85
N TYR A 18 22.27 -8.63 17.54
CA TYR A 18 21.95 -8.63 18.97
C TYR A 18 20.53 -9.13 19.30
N LYS A 19 19.50 -8.74 18.53
CA LYS A 19 18.10 -9.16 18.80
C LYS A 19 17.70 -10.48 18.14
N GLU A 20 18.15 -10.75 16.92
CA GLU A 20 17.68 -11.89 16.11
C GLU A 20 18.53 -13.17 16.29
N LYS A 21 19.84 -13.09 16.58
CA LYS A 21 20.68 -14.29 16.76
C LYS A 21 20.63 -14.81 18.20
N ASP A 22 20.83 -16.13 18.32
CA ASP A 22 21.06 -16.78 19.60
C ASP A 22 22.53 -16.65 20.01
N TRP A 23 22.75 -16.19 21.24
CA TRP A 23 24.07 -15.95 21.84
C TRP A 23 24.33 -16.84 23.06
N SER A 24 23.47 -17.84 23.30
CA SER A 24 23.55 -18.72 24.46
C SER A 24 24.92 -19.40 24.61
N ASP A 25 25.54 -19.81 23.50
CA ASP A 25 26.87 -20.42 23.50
C ASP A 25 27.95 -19.43 23.98
N VAL A 26 27.93 -18.20 23.46
CA VAL A 26 28.86 -17.14 23.88
C VAL A 26 28.69 -16.81 25.37
N TYR A 27 27.45 -16.81 25.87
CA TYR A 27 27.18 -16.57 27.28
C TYR A 27 27.63 -17.74 28.18
N ALA A 28 27.53 -18.97 27.69
CA ALA A 28 28.04 -20.16 28.38
C ALA A 28 29.58 -20.14 28.44
N ASP A 29 30.24 -19.84 27.33
CA ASP A 29 31.70 -19.72 27.23
C ASP A 29 32.23 -18.60 28.14
N ALA A 30 31.50 -17.48 28.19
CA ALA A 30 31.81 -16.37 29.10
C ALA A 30 31.48 -16.63 30.57
N LYS A 31 30.88 -17.78 30.90
CA LYS A 31 30.39 -18.14 32.23
C LYS A 31 29.54 -17.03 32.86
N LEU A 32 28.61 -16.49 32.06
CA LEU A 32 27.76 -15.38 32.49
C LEU A 32 26.87 -15.80 33.67
N ASP A 33 26.74 -14.94 34.67
CA ASP A 33 25.93 -15.23 35.85
C ASP A 33 24.44 -15.35 35.47
N ARG A 34 23.94 -16.58 35.54
CA ARG A 34 22.56 -16.89 35.19
C ARG A 34 21.56 -16.24 36.15
N ALA A 35 21.88 -16.12 37.43
CA ALA A 35 20.98 -15.49 38.41
C ALA A 35 20.77 -13.99 38.13
N LYS A 36 21.71 -13.36 37.44
CA LYS A 36 21.68 -11.92 37.16
C LYS A 36 21.17 -11.59 35.76
N TYR A 37 21.48 -12.43 34.77
CA TYR A 37 21.26 -12.10 33.35
C TYR A 37 20.27 -13.04 32.66
N PHE A 38 19.71 -14.04 33.34
CA PHE A 38 18.70 -14.92 32.76
C PHE A 38 17.33 -14.64 33.38
N ASP A 39 16.34 -14.38 32.53
CA ASP A 39 14.94 -14.23 32.93
C ASP A 39 14.29 -15.63 32.90
N ASP A 40 14.16 -16.25 34.07
CA ASP A 40 13.58 -17.60 34.22
C ASP A 40 12.09 -17.66 33.85
N GLU A 41 11.33 -16.56 33.97
CA GLU A 41 9.93 -16.54 33.56
C GLU A 41 9.80 -16.52 32.03
N LYS A 42 10.66 -15.76 31.35
CA LYS A 42 10.66 -15.63 29.88
C LYS A 42 11.57 -16.64 29.18
N GLN A 43 12.30 -17.47 29.94
CA GLN A 43 13.28 -18.44 29.45
C GLN A 43 14.27 -17.82 28.44
N ARG A 44 14.77 -16.61 28.72
CA ARG A 44 15.67 -15.89 27.81
C ARG A 44 16.74 -15.10 28.55
N TRP A 45 17.89 -14.93 27.92
CA TRP A 45 18.94 -14.03 28.39
C TRP A 45 18.49 -12.56 28.25
N ASN A 46 18.73 -11.78 29.30
CA ASN A 46 18.51 -10.34 29.37
C ASN A 46 19.86 -9.62 29.56
N VAL A 47 20.65 -9.59 28.48
CA VAL A 47 21.97 -8.95 28.44
C VAL A 47 21.83 -7.61 27.73
N SER A 48 22.37 -6.53 28.31
CA SER A 48 22.36 -5.21 27.66
C SER A 48 23.22 -5.20 26.41
N TYR A 49 22.92 -4.29 25.47
CA TYR A 49 23.68 -4.18 24.22
C TYR A 49 25.18 -3.89 24.45
N GLU A 50 25.49 -2.98 25.38
CA GLU A 50 26.86 -2.67 25.79
C GLU A 50 27.59 -3.91 26.31
N LYS A 51 26.91 -4.71 27.14
CA LYS A 51 27.51 -5.94 27.68
C LYS A 51 27.69 -7.00 26.60
N TRP A 52 26.75 -7.10 25.67
CA TRP A 52 26.86 -7.98 24.51
C TRP A 52 28.06 -7.61 23.64
N LEU A 53 28.28 -6.31 23.36
CA LEU A 53 29.45 -5.81 22.62
C LEU A 53 30.77 -6.21 23.31
N GLU A 54 30.87 -6.07 24.63
CA GLU A 54 32.05 -6.52 25.38
C GLU A 54 32.29 -8.04 25.24
N LEU A 55 31.23 -8.84 25.22
CA LEU A 55 31.32 -10.29 25.13
C LEU A 55 31.76 -10.74 23.74
N ILE A 56 31.13 -10.24 22.67
CA ILE A 56 31.53 -10.60 21.32
C ILE A 56 32.97 -10.16 21.01
N SER A 57 33.44 -9.03 21.56
CA SER A 57 34.84 -8.59 21.38
C SER A 57 35.88 -9.60 21.88
N LYS A 58 35.50 -10.47 22.84
CA LYS A 58 36.38 -11.45 23.48
C LYS A 58 36.16 -12.88 22.97
N TYR A 59 34.92 -13.23 22.67
CA TYR A 59 34.51 -14.60 22.37
C TYR A 59 34.08 -14.82 20.92
N ASP A 60 33.79 -13.77 20.16
CA ASP A 60 33.44 -13.83 18.73
C ASP A 60 34.01 -12.64 17.95
N GLU A 61 35.32 -12.71 17.68
CA GLU A 61 36.05 -11.65 16.97
C GLU A 61 35.48 -11.39 15.57
N LYS A 62 34.91 -12.41 14.91
CA LYS A 62 34.34 -12.27 13.57
C LYS A 62 33.12 -11.35 13.60
N THR A 63 32.19 -11.60 14.50
CA THR A 63 31.01 -10.75 14.67
C THR A 63 31.43 -9.35 15.14
N TYR A 64 32.38 -9.25 16.06
CA TYR A 64 32.86 -7.95 16.54
C TYR A 64 33.41 -7.07 15.39
N ARG A 65 34.28 -7.63 14.53
CA ARG A 65 34.77 -6.92 13.34
C ARG A 65 33.65 -6.52 12.39
N GLN A 66 32.62 -7.34 12.24
CA GLN A 66 31.47 -7.02 11.39
C GLN A 66 30.65 -5.84 11.90
N VAL A 67 30.59 -5.66 13.23
CA VAL A 67 29.97 -4.50 13.86
C VAL A 67 30.87 -3.26 13.75
N GLU A 68 32.18 -3.44 13.86
CA GLU A 68 33.17 -2.36 13.73
C GLU A 68 33.28 -1.81 12.29
N ASP A 69 33.33 -2.69 11.28
CA ASP A 69 33.25 -2.35 9.84
C ASP A 69 31.79 -2.20 9.37
N GLY A 70 30.94 -1.56 10.19
CA GLY A 70 29.52 -1.38 9.92
C GLY A 70 29.23 -0.60 8.62
N ILE A 71 27.99 -0.72 8.13
CA ILE A 71 27.52 0.02 6.94
C ILE A 71 26.62 1.16 7.40
N ASP A 72 26.92 2.40 7.02
CA ASP A 72 26.09 3.57 7.36
C ASP A 72 24.93 3.79 6.37
N ILE A 73 25.12 3.45 5.09
CA ILE A 73 24.16 3.72 4.01
C ILE A 73 23.80 2.44 3.28
N LEU A 74 22.52 2.07 3.34
CA LEU A 74 21.96 0.96 2.59
C LEU A 74 21.05 1.48 1.48
N ILE A 75 21.38 1.14 0.23
CA ILE A 75 20.53 1.43 -0.93
C ILE A 75 19.81 0.14 -1.30
N ALA A 76 18.48 0.20 -1.34
CA ALA A 76 17.65 -0.95 -1.67
C ALA A 76 16.43 -0.55 -2.49
N THR A 77 15.84 -1.52 -3.17
CA THR A 77 14.52 -1.42 -3.80
C THR A 77 13.45 -1.93 -2.84
N ASP A 78 12.20 -2.05 -3.31
CA ASP A 78 11.09 -2.61 -2.52
C ASP A 78 11.33 -4.05 -2.03
N CYS A 79 12.42 -4.72 -2.43
CA CYS A 79 12.78 -6.03 -1.89
C CYS A 79 13.00 -6.04 -0.37
N LEU A 80 13.37 -4.90 0.25
CA LEU A 80 13.51 -4.77 1.70
C LEU A 80 12.30 -4.09 2.37
N SER A 81 11.26 -3.74 1.60
CA SER A 81 10.03 -3.09 2.12
C SER A 81 9.15 -4.03 2.95
N GLU A 82 9.38 -5.34 2.88
CA GLU A 82 8.63 -6.37 3.60
C GLU A 82 9.56 -7.30 4.38
N GLY A 83 9.10 -7.75 5.57
CA GLY A 83 9.74 -8.84 6.30
C GLY A 83 11.12 -8.57 6.93
N GLN A 84 11.70 -7.37 6.77
CA GLN A 84 12.97 -7.00 7.40
C GLN A 84 12.79 -6.11 8.64
N ASN A 85 13.77 -6.17 9.54
CA ASN A 85 13.88 -5.34 10.74
C ASN A 85 15.18 -4.55 10.64
N LEU A 86 15.08 -3.22 10.49
CA LEU A 86 16.20 -2.32 10.26
C LEU A 86 16.14 -1.16 11.26
N GLN A 87 15.80 -1.45 12.52
CA GLN A 87 15.47 -0.42 13.53
C GLN A 87 16.67 0.42 13.94
N ASP A 88 17.88 -0.05 13.61
CA ASP A 88 19.16 0.66 13.73
C ASP A 88 19.20 1.93 12.88
N ALA A 89 18.50 1.93 11.75
CA ALA A 89 18.44 3.10 10.87
C ALA A 89 17.57 4.20 11.51
N ASP A 90 18.10 5.42 11.54
CA ASP A 90 17.39 6.60 12.01
C ASP A 90 16.73 7.40 10.88
N THR A 91 17.12 7.16 9.63
CA THR A 91 16.69 7.96 8.49
C THR A 91 16.35 7.08 7.30
N GLN A 92 15.12 7.22 6.80
CA GLN A 92 14.71 6.67 5.52
C GLN A 92 14.60 7.77 4.48
N VAL A 93 15.23 7.55 3.32
CA VAL A 93 15.08 8.40 2.15
C VAL A 93 14.34 7.64 1.06
N ASN A 94 13.14 8.07 0.73
CA ASN A 94 12.39 7.61 -0.44
C ASN A 94 12.77 8.46 -1.64
N TYR A 95 13.58 7.90 -2.53
CA TYR A 95 13.92 8.55 -3.81
C TYR A 95 12.73 8.50 -4.79
N ASP A 96 11.87 7.49 -4.65
CA ASP A 96 10.62 7.34 -5.38
C ASP A 96 9.43 7.36 -4.42
N ILE A 97 8.33 7.96 -4.84
CA ILE A 97 7.08 7.96 -4.09
C ILE A 97 6.10 6.99 -4.74
N HIS A 98 5.75 5.95 -3.99
CA HIS A 98 4.83 4.94 -4.46
C HIS A 98 3.38 5.47 -4.40
N TRP A 99 2.60 5.26 -5.47
CA TRP A 99 1.19 5.71 -5.60
C TRP A 99 0.21 5.13 -4.55
N ASN A 100 0.65 4.11 -3.84
CA ASN A 100 -0.07 3.52 -2.70
C ASN A 100 0.63 3.94 -1.39
N PRO A 101 0.01 4.78 -0.54
CA PRO A 101 0.62 5.25 0.71
C PRO A 101 0.89 4.13 1.71
N VAL A 102 0.15 3.03 1.63
CA VAL A 102 0.39 1.85 2.49
C VAL A 102 1.80 1.31 2.27
N ARG A 103 2.35 1.39 1.04
CA ARG A 103 3.72 0.98 0.77
C ARG A 103 4.73 1.88 1.46
N LEU A 104 4.52 3.19 1.48
CA LEU A 104 5.40 4.14 2.16
C LEU A 104 5.42 3.88 3.67
N ILE A 105 4.25 3.62 4.26
CA ILE A 105 4.11 3.29 5.68
C ILE A 105 4.74 1.94 6.01
N GLN A 106 4.60 0.95 5.13
CA GLN A 106 5.26 -0.35 5.30
C GLN A 106 6.79 -0.22 5.24
N ARG A 107 7.33 0.63 4.35
CA ARG A 107 8.77 0.96 4.27
C ARG A 107 9.22 1.64 5.58
N PHE A 108 8.48 2.65 6.05
CA PHE A 108 8.80 3.35 7.30
C PHE A 108 8.73 2.44 8.53
N GLY A 109 7.72 1.57 8.60
CA GLY A 109 7.60 0.55 9.63
C GLY A 109 8.68 -0.55 9.60
N ARG A 110 9.65 -0.50 8.67
CA ARG A 110 10.86 -1.34 8.75
C ARG A 110 11.86 -0.80 9.78
N ILE A 111 11.90 0.53 9.95
CA ILE A 111 12.83 1.25 10.83
C ILE A 111 12.10 1.80 12.07
N ASP A 112 10.87 2.29 11.91
CA ASP A 112 10.02 2.77 12.99
C ASP A 112 9.25 1.63 13.63
N ARG A 113 9.77 1.13 14.76
CA ARG A 113 9.15 0.09 15.58
C ARG A 113 9.41 0.29 17.05
N ILE A 114 8.49 -0.27 17.86
CA ILE A 114 8.66 -0.39 19.30
C ILE A 114 9.96 -1.13 19.60
N GLY A 115 10.83 -0.48 20.38
CA GLY A 115 12.14 -1.03 20.76
C GLY A 115 13.31 -0.60 19.88
N SER A 116 13.10 0.32 18.93
CA SER A 116 14.19 0.98 18.21
C SER A 116 15.14 1.67 19.21
N PRO A 117 16.47 1.57 18.99
CA PRO A 117 17.45 2.30 19.80
C PRO A 117 17.45 3.81 19.53
N ASN A 118 16.83 4.25 18.42
CA ASN A 118 16.84 5.64 17.99
C ASN A 118 15.75 6.45 18.70
N LYS A 119 16.13 7.65 19.17
CA LYS A 119 15.19 8.58 19.83
C LYS A 119 14.27 9.30 18.85
N LEU A 120 14.75 9.51 17.63
CA LEU A 120 14.07 10.22 16.56
C LEU A 120 14.33 9.44 15.27
N ILE A 121 13.30 9.34 14.43
CA ILE A 121 13.39 8.70 13.13
C ILE A 121 12.90 9.69 12.07
N HIS A 122 13.70 9.90 11.04
CA HIS A 122 13.43 10.82 9.94
C HIS A 122 12.95 10.08 8.69
N CYS A 123 11.95 10.65 8.02
CA CYS A 123 11.48 10.16 6.72
C CYS A 123 11.55 11.31 5.72
N VAL A 124 12.39 11.15 4.69
CA VAL A 124 12.59 12.12 3.62
C VAL A 124 11.99 11.57 2.33
N ASN A 125 11.14 12.35 1.68
CA ASN A 125 10.41 11.97 0.48
C ASN A 125 10.79 12.89 -0.68
N PHE A 126 11.32 12.33 -1.76
CA PHE A 126 11.60 13.07 -2.99
C PHE A 126 10.37 13.06 -3.89
N TRP A 127 9.79 14.25 -4.10
CA TRP A 127 8.67 14.41 -5.01
C TRP A 127 9.14 14.48 -6.48
N PRO A 128 8.35 13.95 -7.43
CA PRO A 128 8.68 14.05 -8.84
C PRO A 128 8.72 15.51 -9.30
N ALA A 129 9.47 15.76 -10.38
CA ALA A 129 9.52 17.09 -10.97
C ALA A 129 8.12 17.54 -11.43
N LYS A 130 7.87 18.86 -11.36
CA LYS A 130 6.56 19.48 -11.63
C LYS A 130 5.87 19.01 -12.91
N SER A 131 6.64 18.79 -13.98
CA SER A 131 6.14 18.29 -15.27
C SER A 131 5.53 16.88 -15.22
N PHE A 132 5.95 16.04 -14.29
CA PHE A 132 5.37 14.72 -14.06
C PHE A 132 4.21 14.76 -13.07
N GLU A 133 4.25 15.66 -12.11
CA GLU A 133 3.15 15.88 -11.15
C GLU A 133 1.88 16.39 -11.84
N ASP A 134 2.03 17.30 -12.81
CA ASP A 134 0.91 17.85 -13.61
C ASP A 134 0.20 16.76 -14.46
N TYR A 135 0.88 15.63 -14.72
CA TYR A 135 0.32 14.51 -15.49
C TYR A 135 -0.26 13.40 -14.60
N LEU A 136 0.35 13.13 -13.44
CA LEU A 136 -0.02 12.01 -12.56
C LEU A 136 -0.96 12.41 -11.41
N HIS A 137 -0.97 13.69 -11.02
CA HIS A 137 -1.61 14.20 -9.80
C HIS A 137 -1.31 13.31 -8.58
N LEU A 138 -0.05 12.87 -8.46
CA LEU A 138 0.38 11.83 -7.53
C LEU A 138 0.36 12.35 -6.09
N GLU A 139 0.81 13.58 -5.88
CA GLU A 139 0.83 14.23 -4.57
C GLU A 139 -0.58 14.35 -4.01
N THR A 140 -1.50 14.93 -4.78
CA THR A 140 -2.91 15.08 -4.37
C THR A 140 -3.57 13.73 -4.07
N ARG A 141 -3.31 12.71 -4.90
CA ARG A 141 -3.89 11.37 -4.71
C ARG A 141 -3.34 10.69 -3.46
N ILE A 142 -2.04 10.83 -3.18
CA ILE A 142 -1.42 10.25 -1.99
C ILE A 142 -1.87 10.99 -0.73
N GLN A 143 -1.93 12.32 -0.77
CA GLN A 143 -2.41 13.14 0.33
C GLN A 143 -3.87 12.80 0.67
N ASN A 144 -4.74 12.70 -0.34
CA ASN A 144 -6.14 12.31 -0.15
C ASN A 144 -6.28 10.90 0.44
N ARG A 145 -5.43 9.95 0.03
CA ARG A 145 -5.45 8.59 0.60
C ARG A 145 -4.88 8.54 2.01
N MET A 146 -3.84 9.31 2.31
CA MET A 146 -3.23 9.43 3.64
C MET A 146 -4.17 10.09 4.64
N SER A 147 -4.88 11.15 4.23
CA SER A 147 -5.85 11.84 5.09
C SER A 147 -7.00 10.90 5.46
N MET A 148 -7.56 10.18 4.49
CA MET A 148 -8.56 9.14 4.76
C MET A 148 -8.04 8.04 5.70
N MET A 149 -6.78 7.62 5.55
CA MET A 149 -6.21 6.55 6.39
C MET A 149 -5.92 7.02 7.81
N THR A 150 -5.53 8.27 8.00
CA THR A 150 -5.31 8.88 9.32
C THR A 150 -6.62 9.00 10.07
N LEU A 151 -7.70 9.42 9.39
CA LEU A 151 -9.05 9.47 9.96
C LEU A 151 -9.55 8.12 10.48
N VAL A 152 -9.16 7.01 9.83
CA VAL A 152 -9.50 5.65 10.26
C VAL A 152 -8.61 5.16 11.40
N GLY A 153 -7.40 5.73 11.57
CA GLY A 153 -6.38 5.25 12.50
C GLY A 153 -6.22 6.05 13.80
N SER A 154 -6.71 7.27 13.90
CA SER A 154 -6.54 8.13 15.09
C SER A 154 -7.77 8.13 15.99
N GLU A 155 -7.73 7.40 17.11
CA GLU A 155 -8.63 7.62 18.25
C GLU A 155 -8.32 8.93 19.01
N THR A 156 -7.15 9.55 18.80
CA THR A 156 -6.75 10.78 19.48
C THR A 156 -5.74 11.58 18.65
N GLN A 157 -6.14 12.74 18.16
CA GLN A 157 -5.44 14.04 18.25
C GLN A 157 -6.17 15.06 17.38
N GLU A 158 -6.36 16.24 17.96
CA GLU A 158 -7.18 17.33 17.45
C GLU A 158 -6.91 17.62 15.97
N LEU A 159 -8.00 17.63 15.18
CA LEU A 159 -8.02 18.08 13.79
C LEU A 159 -7.38 19.47 13.71
N ASN A 160 -6.13 19.53 13.24
CA ASN A 160 -5.38 20.78 13.08
C ASN A 160 -6.18 21.75 12.20
N GLU A 161 -6.34 23.03 12.60
CA GLU A 161 -7.21 23.99 11.90
C GLU A 161 -6.85 24.22 10.42
N GLN A 162 -5.63 23.89 10.01
CA GLN A 162 -5.22 23.86 8.61
C GLN A 162 -6.04 22.88 7.75
N TYR A 163 -6.57 21.80 8.34
CA TYR A 163 -7.36 20.79 7.64
C TYR A 163 -8.79 21.24 7.33
N LYS A 164 -9.43 22.05 8.20
CA LYS A 164 -10.75 22.63 7.89
C LYS A 164 -10.67 23.52 6.65
N LYS A 165 -9.63 24.34 6.56
CA LYS A 165 -9.38 25.18 5.37
C LYS A 165 -9.13 24.35 4.11
N MET A 166 -8.37 23.26 4.19
CA MET A 166 -8.12 22.40 3.02
C MET A 166 -9.37 21.67 2.50
N VAL A 167 -10.29 21.28 3.40
CA VAL A 167 -11.58 20.66 3.03
C VAL A 167 -12.56 21.72 2.48
N GLU A 168 -12.56 22.93 3.03
CA GLU A 168 -13.35 24.05 2.52
C GLU A 168 -12.85 24.54 1.14
N ASP A 169 -11.54 24.55 0.92
CA ASP A 169 -10.90 25.06 -0.30
C ASP A 169 -10.91 24.05 -1.47
N ASN A 170 -11.27 22.78 -1.24
CA ASN A 170 -11.31 21.76 -2.30
C ASN A 170 -12.55 20.84 -2.17
N PRO A 171 -13.74 21.32 -2.56
CA PRO A 171 -15.00 20.58 -2.45
C PRO A 171 -15.15 19.56 -3.59
N LEU A 172 -14.15 18.70 -3.80
CA LEU A 172 -14.25 17.58 -4.73
C LEU A 172 -14.67 16.32 -3.99
N GLN A 173 -16.00 16.23 -3.84
CA GLN A 173 -16.83 15.03 -3.99
C GLN A 173 -16.16 13.70 -3.61
N ASP A 174 -16.31 13.30 -2.37
CA ASP A 174 -16.41 11.87 -2.10
C ASP A 174 -17.52 11.60 -1.08
N LYS A 175 -18.71 11.27 -1.59
CA LYS A 175 -19.84 10.79 -0.77
C LYS A 175 -19.48 9.52 0.02
N ASN A 176 -18.37 8.86 -0.34
CA ASN A 176 -17.81 7.76 0.43
C ASN A 176 -17.14 8.24 1.74
N ALA A 177 -16.57 9.46 1.77
CA ALA A 177 -16.05 10.07 2.99
C ALA A 177 -17.20 10.45 3.94
N ASP A 178 -18.31 10.97 3.39
CA ASP A 178 -19.52 11.30 4.16
C ASP A 178 -20.18 10.04 4.75
N ARG A 179 -20.28 8.95 3.98
CA ARG A 179 -20.79 7.65 4.48
C ARG A 179 -19.88 6.99 5.51
N LEU A 180 -18.56 7.11 5.32
CA LEU A 180 -17.56 6.63 6.28
C LEU A 180 -17.70 7.37 7.61
N LEU A 181 -17.91 8.69 7.58
CA LEU A 181 -18.19 9.50 8.77
C LEU A 181 -19.49 9.08 9.46
N GLU A 182 -20.54 8.79 8.70
CA GLU A 182 -21.84 8.36 9.23
C GLU A 182 -21.79 6.95 9.88
N GLU A 183 -21.01 6.02 9.33
CA GLU A 183 -20.85 4.67 9.89
C GLU A 183 -19.87 4.61 11.08
N LEU A 184 -18.85 5.48 11.10
CA LEU A 184 -17.94 5.65 12.25
C LEU A 184 -18.62 6.30 13.46
N GLN A 185 -19.58 7.20 13.23
CA GLN A 185 -20.37 7.81 14.31
C GLN A 185 -21.29 6.82 15.01
N ASN A 186 -21.72 5.76 14.31
CA ASN A 186 -22.79 4.87 14.76
C ASN A 186 -22.29 3.52 15.33
N ASN A 187 -21.02 3.15 15.16
CA ASN A 187 -20.47 1.87 15.61
C ASN A 187 -19.23 2.04 16.50
N SER A 188 -19.23 1.38 17.66
CA SER A 188 -18.09 1.34 18.60
C SER A 188 -16.97 0.43 18.09
N ILE A 189 -15.73 0.87 18.30
CA ILE A 189 -14.48 0.28 17.77
C ILE A 189 -14.22 -1.18 18.20
N SER A 190 -14.89 -1.67 19.25
CA SER A 190 -14.75 -3.07 19.69
C SER A 190 -15.26 -4.11 18.69
N ASP A 191 -16.04 -3.71 17.68
CA ASP A 191 -16.60 -4.62 16.66
C ASP A 191 -15.76 -4.68 15.36
N ILE A 192 -14.62 -3.97 15.30
CA ILE A 192 -13.76 -3.84 14.11
C ILE A 192 -12.87 -5.08 13.87
N GLU A 193 -12.70 -5.95 14.86
CA GLU A 193 -11.95 -7.22 14.70
C GLU A 193 -12.80 -8.39 14.17
N SER A 194 -14.10 -8.18 13.98
CA SER A 194 -14.98 -9.23 13.42
C SER A 194 -14.90 -9.29 11.89
N PRO A 195 -15.12 -10.46 11.25
CA PRO A 195 -14.93 -10.66 9.80
C PRO A 195 -15.90 -9.90 8.87
N LYS A 196 -16.66 -8.95 9.40
CA LYS A 196 -17.69 -8.15 8.71
C LYS A 196 -17.39 -6.66 8.63
N THR A 197 -16.25 -6.20 9.13
CA THR A 197 -15.82 -4.80 9.12
C THR A 197 -14.63 -4.61 8.16
N LEU A 198 -14.68 -3.53 7.36
CA LEU A 198 -13.84 -3.27 6.18
C LEU A 198 -12.35 -3.57 6.41
N SER A 199 -11.79 -4.47 5.61
CA SER A 199 -10.35 -4.77 5.60
C SER A 199 -9.65 -3.85 4.60
N LEU A 200 -8.37 -3.51 4.82
CA LEU A 200 -7.50 -2.75 3.90
C LEU A 200 -7.52 -3.21 2.43
N LYS A 201 -8.01 -4.43 2.16
CA LYS A 201 -8.24 -4.99 0.81
C LYS A 201 -9.36 -4.28 0.05
N ASP A 202 -10.34 -3.71 0.72
CA ASP A 202 -11.51 -3.05 0.11
C ASP A 202 -11.16 -1.72 -0.57
N PHE A 203 -10.03 -1.12 -0.21
CA PHE A 203 -9.46 0.06 -0.87
C PHE A 203 -8.69 -0.26 -2.17
N SER A 204 -8.27 -1.52 -2.35
CA SER A 204 -7.50 -1.96 -3.52
C SER A 204 -8.35 -2.55 -4.65
N PHE A 205 -9.67 -2.63 -4.46
CA PHE A 205 -10.62 -3.32 -5.36
C PHE A 205 -10.32 -4.81 -5.61
N GLU A 206 -9.32 -5.39 -4.95
CA GLU A 206 -8.92 -6.79 -5.16
C GLU A 206 -10.01 -7.79 -4.76
N THR A 207 -10.73 -7.52 -3.66
CA THR A 207 -11.89 -8.33 -3.26
C THR A 207 -12.96 -8.33 -4.35
N TYR A 208 -13.30 -7.16 -4.88
CA TYR A 208 -14.31 -7.02 -5.93
C TYR A 208 -13.87 -7.66 -7.25
N ARG A 209 -12.57 -7.58 -7.58
CA ARG A 209 -11.98 -8.25 -8.74
C ARG A 209 -12.06 -9.77 -8.61
N GLN A 210 -11.78 -10.31 -7.43
CA GLN A 210 -11.92 -11.75 -7.17
C GLN A 210 -13.37 -12.19 -7.22
N ASP A 211 -14.30 -11.44 -6.62
CA ASP A 211 -15.74 -11.73 -6.71
C ASP A 211 -16.22 -11.78 -8.17
N LEU A 212 -15.75 -10.85 -9.00
CA LEU A 212 -16.06 -10.82 -10.44
C LEU A 212 -15.47 -12.02 -11.19
N LEU A 213 -14.23 -12.40 -10.90
CA LEU A 213 -13.58 -13.56 -11.52
C LEU A 213 -14.28 -14.86 -11.13
N ASP A 214 -14.60 -15.02 -9.84
CA ASP A 214 -15.35 -16.16 -9.33
C ASP A 214 -16.74 -16.24 -9.96
N PHE A 215 -17.42 -15.09 -10.12
CA PHE A 215 -18.71 -15.03 -10.79
C PHE A 215 -18.60 -15.39 -12.29
N LEU A 216 -17.55 -14.92 -12.96
CA LEU A 216 -17.26 -15.22 -14.37
C LEU A 216 -17.04 -16.73 -14.57
N ASP A 217 -16.23 -17.34 -13.72
CA ASP A 217 -15.88 -18.76 -13.82
C ASP A 217 -17.07 -19.65 -13.50
N LYS A 218 -17.87 -19.32 -12.47
CA LYS A 218 -19.10 -20.05 -12.12
C LYS A 218 -20.17 -19.98 -13.21
N ASN A 219 -20.23 -18.88 -13.97
CA ASN A 219 -21.29 -18.64 -14.95
C ASN A 219 -20.78 -18.63 -16.41
N ARG A 220 -19.64 -19.28 -16.66
CA ARG A 220 -18.91 -19.20 -17.94
C ARG A 220 -19.76 -19.57 -19.15
N ASP A 221 -20.63 -20.58 -19.02
CA ASP A 221 -21.49 -21.03 -20.11
C ASP A 221 -22.67 -20.09 -20.38
N VAL A 222 -23.07 -19.28 -19.40
CA VAL A 222 -24.07 -18.22 -19.59
C VAL A 222 -23.45 -17.11 -20.44
N PHE A 223 -22.25 -16.64 -20.05
CA PHE A 223 -21.54 -15.57 -20.78
C PHE A 223 -21.17 -15.97 -22.21
N ARG A 224 -20.81 -17.24 -22.45
CA ARG A 224 -20.54 -17.74 -23.81
C ARG A 224 -21.75 -17.77 -24.73
N ARG A 225 -22.95 -17.90 -24.16
CA ARG A 225 -24.22 -17.95 -24.90
C ARG A 225 -24.88 -16.58 -25.04
N MET A 226 -24.31 -15.55 -24.42
CA MET A 226 -24.85 -14.20 -24.53
C MET A 226 -24.65 -13.63 -25.94
N PRO A 227 -25.65 -12.94 -26.51
CA PRO A 227 -25.53 -12.27 -27.79
C PRO A 227 -24.52 -11.12 -27.69
N ASN A 228 -23.83 -10.83 -28.81
CA ASN A 228 -22.98 -9.65 -28.90
C ASN A 228 -23.86 -8.38 -28.86
N GLY A 229 -23.55 -7.45 -27.95
CA GLY A 229 -24.29 -6.18 -27.78
C GLY A 229 -25.32 -6.21 -26.65
N ILE A 230 -24.89 -6.53 -25.43
CA ILE A 230 -25.76 -6.51 -24.24
C ILE A 230 -25.83 -5.07 -23.70
N PHE A 231 -27.05 -4.60 -23.45
CA PHE A 231 -27.33 -3.34 -22.77
C PHE A 231 -26.81 -3.35 -21.33
N SER A 232 -26.51 -2.17 -20.79
CA SER A 232 -25.93 -2.00 -19.45
C SER A 232 -26.70 -2.78 -18.39
N GLY A 233 -25.99 -3.45 -17.49
CA GLY A 233 -26.59 -4.23 -16.40
C GLY A 233 -27.23 -3.39 -15.28
N PHE A 234 -27.67 -2.16 -15.57
CA PHE A 234 -28.28 -1.22 -14.63
C PHE A 234 -29.34 -0.39 -15.35
N ARG A 235 -30.45 -0.13 -14.67
CA ARG A 235 -31.46 0.84 -15.13
C ARG A 235 -30.91 2.28 -14.98
N PHE A 236 -30.70 2.95 -16.11
CA PHE A 236 -30.41 4.38 -16.15
C PHE A 236 -31.70 5.19 -16.27
N ASP A 237 -31.64 6.49 -15.99
CA ASP A 237 -32.74 7.41 -16.26
C ASP A 237 -33.08 7.38 -17.76
N ASP A 238 -34.36 7.20 -18.11
CA ASP A 238 -34.83 7.07 -19.49
C ASP A 238 -34.47 8.31 -20.33
N THR A 239 -34.25 9.46 -19.69
CA THR A 239 -33.89 10.73 -20.34
C THR A 239 -32.41 10.88 -20.69
N LEU A 240 -31.55 9.95 -20.27
CA LEU A 240 -30.10 10.05 -20.52
C LEU A 240 -29.78 9.91 -22.02
N PHE A 241 -30.47 9.00 -22.70
CA PHE A 241 -30.26 8.71 -24.11
C PHE A 241 -30.91 9.73 -25.05
N GLU A 242 -31.93 10.47 -24.57
CA GLU A 242 -32.54 11.57 -25.33
C GLU A 242 -31.57 12.75 -25.55
N LYS A 243 -30.56 12.88 -24.68
CA LYS A 243 -29.55 13.94 -24.73
C LYS A 243 -28.28 13.54 -25.47
N ILE A 244 -28.12 12.26 -25.80
CA ILE A 244 -26.93 11.76 -26.49
C ILE A 244 -27.21 11.78 -27.99
N PRO A 245 -26.44 12.53 -28.80
CA PRO A 245 -26.61 12.52 -30.24
C PRO A 245 -26.37 11.10 -30.78
N GLU A 246 -26.99 10.74 -31.91
CA GLU A 246 -26.68 9.48 -32.58
C GLU A 246 -25.16 9.38 -32.76
N SER A 247 -24.57 8.35 -32.16
CA SER A 247 -23.11 8.22 -32.03
C SER A 247 -22.68 6.77 -32.17
N LEU A 248 -21.52 6.57 -32.81
CA LEU A 248 -20.80 5.31 -32.81
C LEU A 248 -19.92 5.24 -31.55
N VAL A 249 -20.21 4.29 -30.67
CA VAL A 249 -19.38 3.99 -29.50
C VAL A 249 -18.52 2.75 -29.77
N ALA A 250 -17.22 2.84 -29.53
CA ALA A 250 -16.27 1.74 -29.72
C ALA A 250 -15.26 1.67 -28.58
N VAL A 251 -14.81 0.44 -28.27
CA VAL A 251 -13.67 0.22 -27.39
C VAL A 251 -12.44 -0.09 -28.25
N VAL A 252 -11.39 0.72 -28.12
CA VAL A 252 -10.16 0.64 -28.91
C VAL A 252 -9.02 0.19 -28.01
N GLY A 253 -8.28 -0.84 -28.42
CA GLY A 253 -7.11 -1.33 -27.70
C GLY A 253 -5.80 -0.81 -28.27
N TYR A 254 -4.90 -0.34 -27.40
CA TYR A 254 -3.57 0.14 -27.77
C TYR A 254 -2.47 -0.60 -26.97
N PRO A 255 -1.28 -0.83 -27.55
CA PRO A 255 -0.94 -0.67 -28.97
C PRO A 255 -1.62 -1.72 -29.85
N HIS A 256 -1.65 -1.46 -31.16
CA HIS A 256 -2.20 -2.40 -32.14
C HIS A 256 -1.59 -3.80 -31.97
N ARG A 257 -2.45 -4.80 -31.81
CA ARG A 257 -2.02 -6.20 -31.70
C ARG A 257 -1.98 -6.85 -33.07
N LYS A 258 -0.93 -7.65 -33.30
CA LYS A 258 -0.91 -8.59 -34.43
C LYS A 258 -2.11 -9.53 -34.36
N GLN A 259 -2.73 -9.76 -35.51
CA GLN A 259 -3.88 -10.64 -35.65
C GLN A 259 -3.56 -12.03 -35.06
N GLY A 260 -4.43 -12.54 -34.18
CA GLY A 260 -4.26 -13.81 -33.48
C GLY A 260 -3.47 -13.75 -32.15
N SER A 261 -2.98 -12.59 -31.72
CA SER A 261 -2.31 -12.44 -30.42
C SER A 261 -3.28 -12.56 -29.23
N LYS A 262 -2.94 -13.39 -28.25
CA LYS A 262 -3.66 -13.55 -26.97
C LYS A 262 -3.17 -12.63 -25.85
N LYS A 263 -2.08 -11.87 -26.04
CA LYS A 263 -1.55 -10.96 -25.00
C LYS A 263 -2.54 -9.82 -24.75
N PRO A 264 -2.82 -9.41 -23.50
CA PRO A 264 -3.73 -8.30 -23.19
C PRO A 264 -3.26 -6.95 -23.76
N TYR A 265 -4.16 -5.97 -23.87
CA TYR A 265 -3.90 -4.64 -24.39
C TYR A 265 -3.36 -3.86 -23.21
N THR A 266 -2.36 -3.01 -23.47
CA THR A 266 -1.79 -2.18 -22.41
C THR A 266 -2.83 -1.16 -21.98
N GLU A 267 -3.47 -0.52 -22.95
CA GLU A 267 -4.46 0.54 -22.76
C GLU A 267 -5.75 0.21 -23.52
N LEU A 268 -6.87 0.64 -22.94
CA LEU A 268 -8.20 0.55 -23.54
C LEU A 268 -8.80 1.95 -23.54
N TYR A 269 -9.34 2.36 -24.68
CA TYR A 269 -10.00 3.65 -24.86
C TYR A 269 -11.45 3.42 -25.21
N LEU A 270 -12.34 4.19 -24.58
CA LEU A 270 -13.71 4.34 -25.04
C LEU A 270 -13.76 5.53 -25.99
N MET A 271 -14.14 5.28 -27.23
CA MET A 271 -14.35 6.29 -28.25
C MET A 271 -15.85 6.46 -28.47
N CYS A 272 -16.32 7.69 -28.45
CA CYS A 272 -17.66 8.05 -28.87
C CYS A 272 -17.56 9.08 -30.00
N GLN A 273 -17.98 8.67 -31.20
CA GLN A 273 -18.00 9.49 -32.40
C GLN A 273 -19.45 9.82 -32.76
N PRO A 274 -19.88 11.08 -32.61
CA PRO A 274 -21.18 11.50 -33.12
C PRO A 274 -21.29 11.29 -34.63
N VAL A 275 -22.49 10.94 -35.11
CA VAL A 275 -22.82 10.83 -36.54
C VAL A 275 -22.75 12.22 -37.20
N ASP A 276 -23.08 13.27 -36.44
CA ASP A 276 -22.84 14.64 -36.88
C ASP A 276 -21.34 14.93 -36.94
N THR A 277 -20.84 15.10 -38.16
CA THR A 277 -19.43 15.37 -38.46
C THR A 277 -18.93 16.73 -37.96
N HIS A 278 -19.83 17.61 -37.51
CA HIS A 278 -19.46 18.88 -36.88
C HIS A 278 -19.15 18.75 -35.39
N LEU A 279 -19.54 17.65 -34.76
CA LEU A 279 -19.22 17.37 -33.36
C LEU A 279 -17.91 16.56 -33.26
N PRO A 280 -16.97 16.95 -32.37
CA PRO A 280 -15.72 16.23 -32.22
C PRO A 280 -15.93 14.85 -31.59
N ALA A 281 -15.10 13.90 -32.00
CA ALA A 281 -15.01 12.61 -31.31
C ALA A 281 -14.53 12.83 -29.86
N THR A 282 -15.12 12.10 -28.93
CA THR A 282 -14.67 12.04 -27.55
C THR A 282 -13.91 10.75 -27.31
N TYR A 283 -12.75 10.88 -26.67
CA TYR A 283 -11.90 9.77 -26.29
C TYR A 283 -11.71 9.82 -24.78
N GLN A 284 -12.04 8.72 -24.12
CA GLN A 284 -11.79 8.58 -22.69
C GLN A 284 -10.95 7.33 -22.47
N GLU A 285 -9.80 7.52 -21.84
CA GLU A 285 -9.01 6.40 -21.35
C GLU A 285 -9.80 5.69 -20.25
N LEU A 286 -9.95 4.37 -20.40
CA LEU A 286 -10.68 3.56 -19.44
C LEU A 286 -9.79 3.24 -18.25
N ASN A 287 -9.88 4.06 -17.21
CA ASN A 287 -9.24 3.77 -15.94
C ASN A 287 -9.93 2.57 -15.26
N ARG A 288 -9.18 1.48 -15.09
CA ARG A 288 -9.70 0.25 -14.47
C ARG A 288 -10.26 0.49 -13.08
N ALA A 289 -9.68 1.42 -12.31
CA ALA A 289 -10.17 1.74 -10.97
C ALA A 289 -11.54 2.43 -11.02
N GLU A 290 -11.76 3.37 -11.94
CA GLU A 290 -13.03 4.08 -12.11
C GLU A 290 -14.15 3.13 -12.55
N ILE A 291 -13.85 2.21 -13.46
CA ILE A 291 -14.80 1.18 -13.89
C ILE A 291 -15.17 0.26 -12.73
N LEU A 292 -14.17 -0.21 -11.98
CA LEU A 292 -14.41 -1.09 -10.83
C LEU A 292 -15.19 -0.36 -9.74
N GLU A 293 -14.93 0.92 -9.51
CA GLU A 293 -15.67 1.72 -8.53
C GLU A 293 -17.11 1.97 -8.98
N PHE A 294 -17.32 2.26 -10.26
CA PHE A 294 -18.64 2.37 -10.85
C PHE A 294 -19.41 1.06 -10.68
N LEU A 295 -18.82 -0.07 -11.05
CA LEU A 295 -19.45 -1.39 -10.92
C LEU A 295 -19.73 -1.76 -9.46
N ARG A 296 -18.80 -1.45 -8.54
CA ARG A 296 -18.97 -1.66 -7.09
C ARG A 296 -20.15 -0.87 -6.54
N THR A 297 -20.24 0.41 -6.89
CA THR A 297 -21.32 1.31 -6.45
C THR A 297 -22.68 0.86 -6.98
N ASN A 298 -22.72 0.34 -8.19
CA ASN A 298 -23.96 -0.06 -8.84
C ASN A 298 -24.28 -1.55 -8.67
N LYS A 299 -23.45 -2.35 -7.98
CA LYS A 299 -23.56 -3.83 -7.92
C LYS A 299 -24.90 -4.38 -7.45
N ARG A 300 -25.67 -3.61 -6.66
CA ARG A 300 -26.99 -3.96 -6.14
C ARG A 300 -28.13 -3.18 -6.79
N LYS A 301 -27.87 -2.31 -7.77
CA LYS A 301 -28.93 -1.59 -8.47
C LYS A 301 -29.76 -2.57 -9.28
N GLU A 302 -31.05 -2.28 -9.36
CA GLU A 302 -31.97 -3.05 -10.19
C GLU A 302 -31.50 -3.01 -11.65
N ARG A 303 -31.57 -4.19 -12.28
CA ARG A 303 -31.19 -4.41 -13.66
C ARG A 303 -32.39 -4.19 -14.56
#